data_AF-A0A534ZZ61-F1
#
_entry.id   AF-A0A534ZZ61-F1
#
_cell.length_a   1.000
_cell.length_b   1.000
_cell.length_c   1.000
_cell.angle_alpha   90.00
_cell.angle_beta   90.00
_cell.angle_gamma   90.00
#
_symmetry.space_group_name_H-M   'P 1'
#
loop_
_entity.id
_entity.type
_entity.pdbx_description
1 polymer ?
#
loop_
_entity_poly.entity_id
_entity_poly.type
_entity_poly.pdbx_seq_one_letter_code
_entity_poly.pdbx_strand_id
1 'polypeptide(L)'
;MLAHRPSVLPVAAAVGVPLVLAGHTHGGQLAVPGVPRLNVARLLRLGFEAGCYARDGTLLYVNRGLGTSGQRLRIGVPREISVLTLTAT
;
A
#
# COMPACT_ATOMS: atom_id res chain seq x y z
N MET A 1 5.95 5.21 11.83
CA MET A 1 4.49 5.18 12.12
C MET A 1 3.86 3.96 11.50
N LEU A 2 2.94 3.30 12.21
CA LEU A 2 2.06 2.29 11.64
C LEU A 2 0.67 2.89 11.45
N ALA A 3 0.09 2.73 10.26
CA ALA A 3 -1.22 3.28 9.92
C ALA A 3 -2.07 2.23 9.19
N HIS A 4 -3.38 2.22 9.42
CA HIS A 4 -4.24 1.33 8.64
C HIS A 4 -4.28 1.76 7.16
N ARG A 5 -4.52 3.07 6.92
CA ARG A 5 -4.72 3.64 5.58
C ARG A 5 -3.51 4.42 5.07
N PRO A 6 -3.17 4.32 3.77
CA PRO A 6 -2.06 5.06 3.17
C PRO A 6 -2.37 6.55 2.95
N SER A 7 -3.64 6.95 3.00
CA SER A 7 -4.09 8.34 2.85
C SER A 7 -3.54 9.28 3.94
N VAL A 8 -2.90 8.75 4.98
CA VAL A 8 -2.23 9.54 6.02
C VAL A 8 -0.93 10.18 5.54
N LEU A 9 -0.37 9.78 4.38
CA LEU A 9 0.93 10.27 3.90
C LEU A 9 1.09 11.80 3.93
N PRO A 10 0.13 12.63 3.45
CA PRO A 10 0.29 14.08 3.50
C PRO A 10 0.40 14.63 4.93
N VAL A 11 -0.33 14.05 5.88
CA VAL A 11 -0.30 14.47 7.29
C VAL A 11 0.99 14.01 7.96
N ALA A 12 1.40 12.75 7.70
CA ALA A 12 2.66 12.20 8.21
C ALA A 12 3.87 13.00 7.72
N ALA A 13 3.84 13.42 6.46
CA ALA A 13 4.84 14.31 5.86
C ALA A 13 4.85 15.69 6.52
N ALA A 14 3.69 16.31 6.73
CA ALA A 14 3.59 17.62 7.37
C ALA A 14 4.15 17.65 8.81
N VAL A 15 4.15 16.52 9.52
CA VAL A 15 4.70 16.42 10.89
C VAL A 15 6.08 15.73 10.94
N GLY A 16 6.71 15.47 9.79
CA GLY A 16 8.09 14.97 9.72
C GLY A 16 8.29 13.50 10.07
N VAL A 17 7.29 12.63 9.86
CA VAL A 17 7.45 11.18 10.09
C VAL A 17 8.38 10.59 9.01
N PRO A 18 9.51 9.94 9.35
CA PRO A 18 10.44 9.46 8.31
C PRO A 18 9.92 8.22 7.56
N LEU A 19 9.18 7.34 8.24
CA LEU A 19 8.65 6.10 7.68
C LEU A 19 7.23 5.81 8.14
N VAL A 20 6.34 5.50 7.20
CA VAL A 20 4.97 5.03 7.40
C VAL A 20 4.82 3.64 6.80
N LEU A 21 4.31 2.69 7.59
CA LEU A 21 3.89 1.38 7.10
C LEU A 21 2.37 1.33 7.10
N ALA A 22 1.77 0.98 5.96
CA ALA A 22 0.32 0.90 5.81
C ALA A 22 -0.15 -0.27 4.95
N GLY A 23 -1.46 -0.49 4.93
CA GLY A 23 -2.11 -1.52 4.10
C GLY A 23 -3.44 -1.00 3.54
N HIS A 24 -4.55 -1.66 3.90
CA HIS A 24 -5.93 -1.30 3.55
C HIS A 24 -6.36 -1.50 2.10
N THR A 25 -5.49 -1.28 1.12
CA THR A 25 -5.87 -1.28 -0.31
C THR A 25 -6.01 -2.68 -0.89
N HIS A 26 -5.43 -3.70 -0.25
CA HIS A 26 -5.29 -5.06 -0.76
C HIS A 26 -4.70 -5.15 -2.18
N GLY A 27 -3.95 -4.14 -2.64
CA GLY A 27 -3.50 -4.03 -4.04
C GLY A 27 -4.63 -3.86 -5.05
N GLY A 28 -5.81 -3.40 -4.61
CA GLY A 28 -7.05 -3.39 -5.40
C GLY A 28 -7.77 -4.73 -5.43
N GLN A 29 -7.17 -5.80 -4.88
CA GLN A 29 -7.70 -7.17 -4.81
C GLN A 29 -7.96 -7.87 -6.15
N LEU A 30 -8.37 -7.14 -7.19
CA LEU A 30 -8.59 -7.60 -8.54
C LEU A 30 -7.74 -6.76 -9.50
N ALA A 31 -6.97 -7.46 -10.33
CA ALA A 31 -6.21 -6.91 -11.44
C ALA A 31 -6.32 -7.85 -12.65
N VAL A 32 -6.18 -7.29 -13.85
CA VAL A 32 -6.11 -8.10 -15.07
C VAL A 32 -4.85 -8.98 -15.00
N PRO A 33 -4.96 -10.32 -15.14
CA PRO A 33 -3.81 -11.20 -15.14
C PRO A 33 -2.77 -10.78 -16.19
N GLY A 34 -1.50 -10.72 -15.80
CA GLY A 34 -0.41 -10.23 -16.66
C GLY A 34 -0.31 -8.71 -16.77
N VAL A 35 -1.29 -7.93 -16.28
CA VAL A 35 -1.29 -6.46 -16.31
C VAL A 35 -1.65 -5.89 -14.92
N PRO A 36 -0.78 -6.03 -13.91
CA PRO A 36 -1.09 -5.72 -12.50
C PRO A 36 -1.43 -4.24 -12.23
N ARG A 37 -1.05 -3.33 -13.14
CA ARG A 37 -1.39 -1.89 -13.08
C ARG A 37 -2.84 -1.60 -13.50
N LEU A 38 -3.50 -2.52 -14.19
CA LEU A 38 -4.93 -2.44 -14.48
C LEU A 38 -5.68 -3.14 -13.34
N ASN A 39 -5.76 -2.45 -12.21
CA ASN A 39 -6.38 -2.94 -10.99
C ASN A 39 -7.50 -2.01 -10.50
N VAL A 40 -8.36 -2.56 -9.64
CA VAL A 40 -9.52 -1.83 -9.11
C VAL A 40 -9.12 -0.64 -8.25
N ALA A 41 -8.00 -0.69 -7.51
CA ALA A 41 -7.56 0.46 -6.70
C ALA A 41 -7.27 1.69 -7.57
N ARG A 42 -6.68 1.48 -8.76
CA ARG A 42 -6.39 2.52 -9.73
C ARG A 42 -7.65 3.03 -10.43
N LEU A 43 -8.57 2.11 -10.79
CA LEU A 43 -9.87 2.47 -11.37
C LEU A 43 -10.70 3.34 -10.42
N LEU A 44 -10.71 2.98 -9.13
CA LEU A 44 -11.39 3.72 -8.07
C LEU A 44 -10.61 4.95 -7.59
N ARG A 45 -9.46 5.26 -8.22
CA ARG A 45 -8.61 6.41 -7.89
C ARG A 45 -8.26 6.50 -6.40
N LEU A 46 -8.02 5.36 -5.75
CA LEU A 46 -7.65 5.31 -4.33
C LEU A 46 -6.28 5.95 -4.04
N GLY A 47 -5.51 6.29 -5.07
CA GLY A 47 -4.20 6.94 -4.98
C GLY A 47 -3.06 5.99 -4.62
N PHE A 48 -3.36 4.90 -3.90
CA PHE A 48 -2.39 3.94 -3.40
C PHE A 48 -2.83 2.51 -3.74
N GLU A 49 -1.92 1.70 -4.29
CA GLU A 49 -2.16 0.30 -4.61
C GLU A 49 -1.27 -0.62 -3.76
N ALA A 50 0.05 -0.48 -3.86
CA ALA A 50 1.05 -1.26 -3.14
C ALA A 50 2.44 -0.64 -3.35
N GLY A 51 3.40 -1.00 -2.51
CA GLY A 51 4.80 -0.61 -2.65
C GLY A 51 5.13 0.75 -2.03
N CYS A 52 6.22 1.36 -2.48
CA CYS A 52 6.78 2.57 -1.90
C CYS A 52 6.22 3.85 -2.54
N TYR A 53 5.89 4.82 -1.70
CA TYR A 53 5.52 6.19 -2.05
C TYR A 53 6.35 7.14 -1.20
N ALA A 54 6.68 8.32 -1.71
CA ALA A 54 7.44 9.30 -0.97
C ALA A 54 6.79 10.67 -1.05
N ARG A 55 6.88 11.44 0.04
CA ARG A 55 6.44 12.82 0.10
C ARG A 55 7.20 13.59 1.18
N ASP A 56 7.80 14.72 0.83
CA ASP A 56 8.43 15.68 1.74
C ASP A 56 9.34 15.03 2.81
N GLY A 57 10.16 14.05 2.42
CA GLY A 57 11.06 13.32 3.32
C GLY A 57 10.45 12.11 4.04
N THR A 58 9.14 11.89 3.92
CA THR A 58 8.45 10.69 4.43
C THR A 58 8.40 9.60 3.38
N LEU A 59 8.85 8.39 3.75
CA LEU A 59 8.62 7.17 2.98
C LEU A 59 7.36 6.46 3.49
N LEU A 60 6.45 6.09 2.59
CA LEU A 60 5.29 5.24 2.85
C LEU A 60 5.48 3.90 2.13
N TYR A 61 5.34 2.79 2.86
CA TYR A 61 5.21 1.46 2.28
C TYR A 61 3.78 0.94 2.43
N VAL A 62 3.15 0.53 1.32
CA VAL A 62 1.80 -0.03 1.29
C VAL A 62 1.86 -1.53 1.00
N ASN A 63 1.56 -2.35 2.00
CA ASN A 63 1.53 -3.80 1.87
C ASN A 63 0.18 -4.29 1.32
N ARG A 64 0.21 -5.30 0.44
CA ARG A 64 -1.00 -5.89 -0.19
C ARG A 64 -1.82 -6.77 0.75
N GLY A 65 -1.29 -7.18 1.88
CA GLY A 65 -1.91 -8.08 2.85
C GLY A 65 -2.09 -9.51 2.34
N LEU A 66 -2.51 -10.38 3.25
CA LEU A 66 -2.82 -11.79 3.00
C LEU A 66 -4.30 -12.05 2.75
N GLY A 67 -5.17 -11.18 3.27
CA GLY A 67 -6.62 -11.33 3.22
C GLY A 67 -7.28 -10.68 2.02
N THR A 68 -8.61 -10.74 2.06
CA THR A 68 -9.54 -10.08 1.14
C THR A 68 -10.52 -9.21 1.92
N SER A 69 -11.10 -8.19 1.27
CA SER A 69 -12.24 -7.41 1.76
C SER A 69 -13.46 -7.62 0.88
N GLY A 70 -14.66 -7.61 1.47
CA GLY A 70 -15.91 -7.87 0.75
C GLY A 70 -15.95 -9.28 0.15
N GLN A 71 -16.13 -9.36 -1.18
CA GLN A 71 -16.10 -10.63 -1.89
C GLN A 71 -14.72 -11.30 -1.73
N ARG A 72 -14.70 -12.58 -1.33
CA ARG A 72 -13.47 -13.36 -1.11
C ARG A 72 -12.81 -13.81 -2.42
N LEU A 73 -12.62 -12.87 -3.34
CA LEU A 73 -11.99 -13.09 -4.64
C LEU A 73 -10.73 -12.26 -4.73
N ARG A 74 -9.63 -12.87 -5.18
CA ARG A 74 -8.35 -12.19 -5.43
C ARG A 74 -7.75 -12.72 -6.72
N ILE A 75 -7.63 -11.88 -7.74
CA ILE A 75 -7.17 -12.25 -9.08
C ILE A 75 -6.09 -11.26 -9.51
N GLY A 76 -4.97 -11.77 -10.05
CA GLY A 76 -3.90 -10.92 -10.59
C GLY A 76 -3.13 -10.08 -9.55
N VAL A 77 -3.45 -10.21 -8.25
CA VAL A 77 -2.81 -9.48 -7.15
C VAL A 77 -2.25 -10.47 -6.14
N PRO A 78 -0.94 -10.79 -6.15
CA PRO A 78 -0.35 -11.76 -5.22
C PRO A 78 -0.42 -11.26 -3.77
N ARG A 79 -0.51 -12.20 -2.83
CA ARG A 79 -0.38 -11.93 -1.39
C ARG A 79 1.05 -11.57 -1.05
N GLU A 80 1.23 -10.83 0.03
CA GLU A 80 2.53 -10.26 0.36
C GLU A 80 2.83 -10.40 1.85
N ILE A 81 4.03 -10.88 2.17
CA ILE A 81 4.65 -10.79 3.50
C ILE A 81 5.94 -9.99 3.30
N SER A 82 6.04 -8.84 3.95
CA SER A 82 7.22 -7.98 3.87
C SER A 82 8.09 -8.19 5.10
N VAL A 83 9.39 -8.38 4.88
CA VAL A 83 10.40 -8.36 5.93
C VAL A 83 11.14 -7.04 5.82
N LEU A 84 11.10 -6.24 6.89
CA LEU A 84 11.72 -4.93 6.95
C LEU A 84 12.84 -4.98 7.98
N THR A 85 14.06 -4.65 7.54
CA THR A 85 15.21 -4.49 8.43
C THR A 85 15.43 -3.01 8.67
N LEU A 86 15.36 -2.59 9.95
CA LEU A 86 15.73 -1.24 10.34
C LEU A 86 17.19 -1.25 10.76
N THR A 87 17.98 -0.37 10.15
CA THR A 87 19.40 -0.19 10.46
C THR A 87 19.60 1.20 11.05
N ALA A 88 20.42 1.31 12.09
CA ALA A 88 20.96 2.61 12.49
C ALA A 88 22.05 3.01 11.48
N THR A 89 22.07 4.29 11.11
CA THR A 89 23.20 4.92 10.44
C THR A 89 24.23 5.36 11.45
#